data_AF-A0A6I8MBV7-F1
#
_entry.id   AF-A0A6I8MBV7-F1
#
_cell.length_a   1.000
_cell.length_b   1.000
_cell.length_c   1.000
_cell.angle_alpha   90.00
_cell.angle_beta   90.00
_cell.angle_gamma   90.00
#
_symmetry.space_group_name_H-M   'P 1'
#
loop_
_entity.id
_entity.type
_entity.pdbx_description
1 polymer ?
#
loop_
_entity_poly.entity_id
_entity_poly.type
_entity_poly.pdbx_seq_one_letter_code
_entity_poly.pdbx_strand_id
1 'polypeptide(L)' 'MNADAATSPETSTDETAGPSGPPTVPSTVVWCGGRPYVLEARPGRARWMGTDYRGRPEALSSAELQRRGWSRRRAC' A
#
# COMPACT_ATOMS: atom_id res chain seq x y z
N MET A 1 -21.23 13.65 56.54
CA MET A 1 -21.75 13.47 55.18
C MET A 1 -20.58 13.54 54.19
N ASN A 2 -20.34 12.44 53.47
CA ASN A 2 -19.64 12.20 52.17
C ASN A 2 -18.24 12.86 51.97
N ALA A 3 -17.11 12.16 51.91
CA ALA A 3 -16.64 11.06 51.04
C ALA A 3 -16.27 11.47 49.60
N ASP A 4 -14.94 11.43 49.34
CA ASP A 4 -14.25 10.88 48.16
C ASP A 4 -14.14 11.64 46.82
N ALA A 5 -12.99 11.35 46.21
CA ALA A 5 -12.68 11.31 44.77
C ALA A 5 -12.56 12.60 43.95
N ALA A 6 -11.30 12.90 43.65
CA ALA A 6 -10.72 12.82 42.30
C ALA A 6 -11.59 13.24 41.11
N THR A 7 -11.10 14.26 40.41
CA THR A 7 -11.27 14.37 38.96
C THR A 7 -9.98 14.95 38.37
N SER A 8 -9.13 14.04 37.89
CA SER A 8 -8.42 14.23 36.62
C SER A 8 -9.45 14.00 35.50
N PRO A 9 -9.35 14.64 34.33
CA PRO A 9 -8.24 14.35 33.43
C PRO A 9 -7.56 15.58 32.82
N GLU A 10 -6.29 15.38 32.55
CA GLU A 10 -5.43 16.05 31.57
C GLU A 10 -6.13 17.00 30.58
N THR A 11 -5.73 18.28 30.66
CA THR A 11 -5.92 19.22 29.58
C THR A 11 -4.99 18.85 28.42
N SER A 12 -5.62 18.46 27.32
CA SER A 12 -5.19 18.67 25.94
C SER A 12 -3.90 17.96 25.53
N THR A 13 -4.02 16.67 25.22
CA THR A 13 -3.22 16.10 24.15
C THR A 13 -3.60 16.81 22.85
N ASP A 14 -2.65 17.59 22.37
CA ASP A 14 -2.60 18.30 21.11
C ASP A 14 -3.02 17.40 19.94
N GLU A 15 -4.17 17.73 19.36
CA GLU A 15 -4.60 17.27 18.04
C GLU A 15 -3.67 17.86 16.98
N THR A 16 -2.51 17.25 16.74
CA THR A 16 -1.83 17.35 15.44
C THR A 16 -2.18 16.10 14.64
N ALA A 17 -3.34 16.19 14.00
CA ALA A 17 -3.86 15.23 13.05
C ALA A 17 -3.01 15.19 11.77
N GLY A 18 -2.33 14.07 11.55
CA GLY A 18 -1.85 13.59 10.25
C GLY A 18 -2.03 12.08 10.22
N PRO A 19 -2.44 11.45 9.09
CA PRO A 19 -2.72 10.02 9.07
C PRO A 19 -1.45 9.24 9.43
N SER A 20 -1.36 8.79 10.67
CA SER A 20 -0.20 8.05 11.20
C SER A 20 -0.16 6.59 10.73
N GLY A 21 -0.91 6.25 9.68
CA GLY A 21 -0.99 4.94 9.06
C GLY A 21 -0.49 4.98 7.61
N PRO A 22 0.01 3.86 7.06
CA PRO A 22 0.51 3.82 5.70
C PRO A 22 -0.60 4.27 4.72
N PRO A 23 -0.28 5.04 3.67
CA PRO A 23 -1.27 5.49 2.70
C PRO A 23 -1.97 4.27 2.08
N THR A 24 -3.28 4.15 2.33
CA THR A 24 -4.13 3.05 1.86
C THR A 24 -4.76 3.31 0.49
N VAL A 25 -4.19 4.25 -0.29
CA VAL A 25 -4.62 4.49 -1.67
C VAL A 25 -4.62 3.15 -2.40
N PRO A 26 -5.69 2.76 -3.11
CA PRO A 26 -5.81 1.43 -3.69
C PRO A 26 -4.74 1.25 -4.79
N SER A 27 -3.63 0.61 -4.43
CA SER A 27 -2.64 0.19 -5.41
C SER A 27 -3.21 -0.98 -6.20
N THR A 28 -3.28 -0.84 -7.53
CA THR A 28 -3.73 -1.97 -8.35
C THR A 28 -2.66 -3.04 -8.34
N VAL A 29 -3.00 -4.26 -7.91
CA VAL A 29 -2.09 -5.41 -7.91
C VAL A 29 -2.50 -6.40 -8.98
N VAL A 30 -1.52 -6.91 -9.71
CA VAL A 30 -1.66 -7.97 -10.72
C VAL A 30 -0.59 -9.03 -10.52
N TRP A 31 -0.81 -10.19 -11.09
CA TRP A 31 0.07 -11.34 -11.01
C TRP A 31 0.64 -11.65 -12.38
N CYS A 32 1.95 -11.80 -12.48
CA CYS A 32 2.64 -12.17 -13.71
C CYS A 32 3.69 -13.23 -13.37
N GLY A 33 3.63 -14.40 -14.00
CA GLY A 33 4.54 -15.51 -13.70
C GLY A 33 4.51 -15.96 -12.23
N GLY A 34 3.34 -15.89 -11.58
CA GLY A 34 3.16 -16.26 -10.16
C GLY A 34 3.64 -15.21 -9.15
N ARG A 35 4.04 -14.02 -9.60
CA ARG A 35 4.60 -12.95 -8.75
C ARG A 35 3.71 -11.71 -8.75
N PRO A 36 3.59 -11.00 -7.62
CA PRO A 36 2.81 -9.78 -7.54
C PRO A 36 3.55 -8.60 -8.18
N TYR A 37 2.79 -7.78 -8.91
CA TYR A 37 3.21 -6.50 -9.47
C TYR A 37 2.20 -5.45 -9.06
N VAL A 38 2.69 -4.31 -8.58
CA VAL A 38 1.90 -3.18 -8.10
C VAL A 38 1.97 -2.05 -9.11
N LEU A 39 0.84 -1.46 -9.45
CA LEU A 39 0.79 -0.28 -10.29
C LEU A 39 1.24 0.95 -9.49
N GLU A 40 2.39 1.48 -9.87
CA GLU A 40 2.85 2.81 -9.48
C GLU A 40 2.46 3.78 -10.60
N ALA A 41 1.36 4.51 -10.39
CA ALA A 41 0.92 5.55 -11.31
C ALA A 41 1.50 6.90 -10.86
N ARG A 42 2.49 7.41 -11.58
CA ARG A 42 3.00 8.79 -11.43
C ARG A 42 2.49 9.64 -12.60
N PRO A 43 2.34 10.97 -12.43
CA PRO A 43 1.94 11.86 -13.52
C PRO A 43 2.83 11.64 -14.75
N GLY A 44 2.24 11.21 -15.86
CA GLY A 44 2.92 10.94 -17.13
C GLY A 44 3.63 9.59 -17.25
N ARG A 45 3.68 8.74 -16.20
CA ARG A 45 4.33 7.42 -16.24
C ARG A 45 3.65 6.41 -15.31
N ALA A 46 3.00 5.40 -15.90
CA ALA A 46 2.53 4.22 -15.19
C ALA A 46 3.58 3.09 -15.30
N ARG A 47 4.00 2.54 -14.17
CA ARG A 47 4.93 1.41 -14.11
C ARG A 47 4.39 0.33 -13.17
N TRP A 48 4.65 -0.91 -13.51
CA TRP A 48 4.32 -2.08 -12.68
C TRP A 48 5.58 -2.50 -11.94
N MET A 49 5.59 -2.30 -10.62
CA MET A 49 6.70 -2.65 -9.76
C MET A 49 6.48 -4.02 -9.15
N GLY A 50 7.44 -4.93 -9.33
CA GLY A 50 7.42 -6.26 -8.74
C GLY A 50 8.83 -6.78 -8.53
N THR A 51 8.96 -8.10 -8.50
CA THR A 51 10.27 -8.76 -8.37
C THR A 51 10.46 -9.78 -9.47
N ASP A 52 11.68 -9.86 -10.01
CA ASP A 52 12.08 -10.91 -10.94
C ASP A 52 12.20 -12.28 -10.25
N TYR A 53 12.62 -13.30 -11.01
CA TYR A 53 12.81 -14.66 -10.48
C TYR A 53 13.89 -14.79 -9.40
N ARG A 54 14.85 -13.87 -9.38
CA ARG A 54 15.97 -13.80 -8.45
C ARG A 54 15.67 -12.93 -7.23
N GLY A 55 14.46 -12.39 -7.14
CA GLY A 55 14.04 -11.49 -6.06
C GLY A 55 14.55 -10.06 -6.21
N ARG A 56 15.06 -9.67 -7.38
CA ARG A 56 15.47 -8.29 -7.63
C ARG A 56 14.26 -7.44 -7.99
N PRO A 57 14.22 -6.15 -7.60
CA PRO A 57 13.16 -5.25 -8.02
C PRO A 57 13.15 -5.12 -9.55
N GLU A 58 11.98 -5.27 -10.16
CA GLU A 58 11.76 -5.16 -11.60
C GLU A 58 10.61 -4.17 -11.87
N ALA A 59 10.79 -3.30 -12.87
CA ALA A 59 9.78 -2.34 -13.31
C ALA A 59 9.33 -2.68 -14.74
N LEU A 60 8.08 -3.08 -14.89
CA LEU A 60 7.49 -3.41 -16.19
C LEU A 60 6.60 -2.27 -16.70
N SER A 61 6.58 -2.07 -18.01
CA SER A 61 5.52 -1.31 -18.67
C SER A 61 4.24 -2.16 -18.78
N SER A 62 3.10 -1.50 -19.00
CA SER A 62 1.84 -2.20 -19.26
C SER A 62 1.92 -3.14 -20.47
N ALA A 63 2.70 -2.76 -21.50
CA ALA A 63 2.90 -3.59 -22.69
C ALA A 63 3.73 -4.86 -22.39
N GLU A 64 4.78 -4.75 -21.57
CA GLU A 64 5.55 -5.92 -21.14
C GLU A 64 4.72 -6.85 -20.27
N LEU A 65 3.92 -6.28 -19.36
CA LEU A 65 3.02 -7.04 -18.53
C LEU A 65 2.01 -7.82 -19.39
N GLN A 66 1.38 -7.17 -20.38
CA GLN A 66 0.48 -7.81 -21.35
C GLN A 66 1.15 -8.97 -22.10
N ARG A 67 2.37 -8.77 -22.60
CA ARG A 67 3.13 -9.81 -23.31
C ARG A 67 3.45 -11.02 -22.44
N ARG A 68 3.71 -10.81 -21.15
CA ARG A 68 4.07 -11.88 -20.20
C ARG A 68 2.85 -12.65 -19.67
N GLY A 69 1.64 -12.19 -19.95
CA GLY A 69 0.40 -12.80 -19.45
C GLY A 69 0.21 -12.54 -17.96
N TRP A 70 -0.68 -11.60 -17.63
CA TRP A 70 -0.97 -11.22 -16.26
C TRP A 70 -2.40 -11.55 -15.86
N SER A 71 -2.67 -11.60 -14.56
CA SER A 71 -3.99 -11.85 -13.98
C SER A 71 -4.27 -10.94 -12.80
N ARG A 72 -5.53 -10.57 -12.58
CA ARG A 72 -5.94 -9.81 -11.38
C ARG A 72 -5.96 -10.66 -10.11
N ARG A 73 -6.01 -11.98 -10.27
CA ARG A 73 -6.01 -12.95 -9.18
C ARG A 73 -4.69 -13.68 -9.17
N ARG A 74 -4.24 -14.07 -7.99
CA ARG A 74 -3.22 -15.11 -7.85
C ARG A 74 -3.87 -16.38 -8.38
N ALA A 75 -3.39 -16.93 -9.48
CA ALA A 75 -3.78 -18.29 -9.85
C ALA A 75 -3.30 -19.21 -8.73
N CYS A 76 -4.19 -20.06 -8.24
CA CYS A 76 -3.95 -21.01 -7.15
C CYS A 76 -2.87 -22.02 -7.52
#